data_AF-A0A3B8QAC6-F1
#
_entry.id   AF-A0A3B8QAC6-F1
#
_cell.length_a   1.000
_cell.length_b   1.000
_cell.length_c   1.000
_cell.angle_alpha   90.00
_cell.angle_beta   90.00
_cell.angle_gamma   90.00
#
_symmetry.space_group_name_H-M   'P 1'
#
loop_
_entity.id
_entity.type
_entity.pdbx_description
1 polymer ?
#
loop_
_entity_poly.entity_id
_entity_poly.type
_entity_poly.pdbx_seq_one_letter_code
_entity_poly.pdbx_strand_id
1 'polypeptide(L)'
;DHDCLLSADLIQIERAYRGQPINFHFSEKTNSQDLEPVQRVSWSITGWRRSTYLAAVAEGRCATYSGRVGFFPVNRLAGHVIKTEDDLRMAEALLPLVGN
;
A
#
# COMPACT_ATOMS: atom_id res chain seq x y z
N ASP A 1 -9.25 -13.81 -8.68
CA ASP A 1 -9.49 -12.55 -9.43
C ASP A 1 -9.99 -11.46 -8.50
N HIS A 2 -9.44 -10.25 -8.63
CA HIS A 2 -9.87 -9.07 -7.91
C HIS A 2 -10.60 -8.11 -8.85
N ASP A 3 -11.48 -7.28 -8.32
CA ASP A 3 -12.18 -6.22 -9.06
C ASP A 3 -11.55 -4.85 -8.84
N CYS A 4 -10.88 -4.68 -7.71
CA CYS A 4 -10.01 -3.56 -7.41
C CYS A 4 -8.67 -4.13 -6.91
N LEU A 5 -7.56 -3.68 -7.47
CA LEU A 5 -6.22 -4.11 -7.05
C LEU A 5 -5.39 -2.88 -6.73
N LEU A 6 -5.09 -2.70 -5.44
CA LEU A 6 -4.32 -1.57 -4.92
C LEU A 6 -2.84 -1.96 -4.81
N SER A 7 -1.93 -1.11 -5.30
CA SER A 7 -0.51 -1.26 -4.99
C SER A 7 -0.27 -1.01 -3.50
N ALA A 8 0.56 -1.84 -2.88
CA ALA A 8 0.91 -1.74 -1.48
C ALA A 8 2.39 -2.07 -1.24
N ASP A 9 2.97 -1.42 -0.25
CA ASP A 9 4.24 -1.84 0.33
C ASP A 9 3.97 -2.93 1.37
N LEU A 10 4.80 -3.97 1.38
CA LEU A 10 4.84 -4.93 2.46
C LEU A 10 5.80 -4.43 3.53
N ILE A 11 5.26 -3.98 4.66
CA ILE A 11 6.10 -3.53 5.76
C ILE A 11 6.43 -4.69 6.70
N GLN A 12 7.65 -5.20 6.53
CA GLN A 12 8.25 -6.28 7.31
C GLN A 12 8.93 -5.78 8.60
N ILE A 13 8.16 -5.14 9.49
CA ILE A 13 8.60 -4.75 10.83
C ILE A 13 7.38 -4.55 11.74
N GLU A 14 7.58 -4.45 13.03
CA GLU A 14 6.55 -4.13 14.02
C GLU A 14 5.85 -2.82 13.65
N ARG A 15 4.53 -2.90 13.48
CA ARG A 15 3.67 -1.75 13.23
C ARG A 15 2.67 -1.60 14.36
N ALA A 16 2.50 -0.37 14.82
CA ALA A 16 1.48 0.00 15.78
C ALA A 16 0.58 1.09 15.20
N TYR A 17 -0.68 1.08 15.59
CA TYR A 17 -1.66 2.13 15.27
C TYR A 17 -2.33 2.59 16.56
N ARG A 18 -2.26 3.91 16.83
CA ARG A 18 -2.79 4.52 18.06
C ARG A 18 -2.29 3.82 19.35
N GLY A 19 -1.01 3.46 19.36
CA GLY A 19 -0.37 2.79 20.50
C GLY A 19 -0.72 1.30 20.65
N GLN A 20 -1.55 0.73 19.76
CA GLN A 20 -1.89 -0.68 19.76
C GLN A 20 -1.08 -1.42 18.70
N PRO A 21 -0.55 -2.63 18.99
CA PRO A 21 0.22 -3.38 18.02
C PRO A 21 -0.70 -3.93 16.92
N ILE A 22 -0.23 -3.91 15.68
CA ILE A 22 -0.95 -4.45 14.51
C ILE A 22 -0.52 -5.88 14.23
N ASN A 23 0.80 -6.13 14.15
CA ASN A 23 1.37 -7.41 13.74
C ASN A 23 2.38 -7.97 14.74
N PHE A 24 2.37 -7.49 15.99
CA PHE A 24 3.25 -7.99 17.04
C PHE A 24 2.51 -7.99 18.39
N HIS A 25 3.17 -8.44 19.46
CA HIS A 25 2.61 -8.46 20.80
C HIS A 25 3.56 -7.76 21.79
N PHE A 26 3.00 -7.19 22.87
CA PHE A 26 3.84 -6.62 23.94
C PHE A 26 4.39 -7.68 24.88
N SER A 27 3.73 -8.85 24.96
CA SER A 27 4.11 -9.95 25.85
C SER A 27 5.31 -10.75 25.36
N GLU A 28 5.61 -10.69 24.07
CA GLU A 28 6.68 -11.50 23.46
C GLU A 28 7.35 -10.75 22.30
N LYS A 29 8.66 -10.96 22.15
CA LYS A 29 9.43 -10.43 21.04
C LYS A 29 9.50 -11.45 19.92
N THR A 30 8.88 -11.12 18.79
CA THR A 30 9.04 -11.85 17.53
C THR A 30 10.14 -11.19 16.69
N ASN A 31 10.92 -11.98 15.96
CA ASN A 31 11.88 -11.42 15.00
C ASN A 31 11.12 -10.77 13.84
N SER A 32 11.56 -9.60 13.40
CA SER A 32 10.84 -8.83 12.37
C SER A 32 10.74 -9.59 11.04
N GLN A 33 11.64 -10.53 10.75
CA GLN A 33 11.63 -11.37 9.54
C GLN A 33 10.50 -12.42 9.56
N ASP A 34 10.01 -12.78 10.75
CA ASP A 34 8.97 -13.80 10.94
C ASP A 34 7.56 -13.18 11.11
N LEU A 35 7.46 -11.84 11.15
CA LEU A 35 6.18 -11.14 11.25
C LEU A 35 5.37 -11.27 9.96
N GLU A 36 4.05 -11.30 10.08
CA GLU A 36 3.20 -11.03 8.91
C GLU A 36 3.32 -9.54 8.54
N PRO A 37 3.73 -9.21 7.30
CA PRO A 37 3.91 -7.82 6.90
C PRO A 37 2.60 -7.05 6.83
N VAL A 38 2.61 -5.81 7.33
CA VAL A 38 1.46 -4.90 7.17
C VAL A 38 1.49 -4.28 5.77
N GLN A 39 0.36 -4.33 5.09
CA GLN A 39 0.20 -3.75 3.75
C GLN A 39 -0.12 -2.25 3.86
N ARG A 40 0.78 -1.39 3.35
CA ARG A 40 0.56 0.06 3.24
C ARG A 40 0.23 0.42 1.79
N VAL A 41 -0.99 0.89 1.51
CA VAL A 41 -1.37 1.31 0.15
C VAL A 41 -0.48 2.46 -0.34
N SER A 42 0.14 2.29 -1.50
CA SER A 42 1.05 3.27 -2.10
C SER A 42 0.44 4.03 -3.28
N TRP A 43 -0.65 3.53 -3.88
CA TRP A 43 -1.30 4.13 -5.05
C TRP A 43 -0.41 4.27 -6.30
N SER A 44 0.75 3.63 -6.32
CA SER A 44 1.71 3.65 -7.43
C SER A 44 1.09 3.23 -8.76
N ILE A 45 0.32 2.14 -8.72
CA ILE A 45 -0.54 1.67 -9.80
C ILE A 45 -1.77 1.02 -9.18
N THR A 46 -2.94 1.27 -9.76
CA THR A 46 -4.19 0.68 -9.31
C THR A 46 -4.98 0.20 -10.51
N GLY A 47 -5.60 -0.97 -10.39
CA GLY A 47 -6.45 -1.56 -11.42
C GLY A 47 -7.88 -1.70 -10.95
N TRP A 48 -8.83 -1.45 -11.86
CA TRP A 48 -10.25 -1.70 -11.62
C TRP A 48 -10.86 -2.52 -12.76
N ARG A 49 -11.76 -3.44 -12.40
CA ARG A 49 -12.65 -4.06 -13.36
C ARG A 49 -13.72 -3.05 -13.76
N ARG A 50 -13.70 -2.68 -15.05
CA ARG A 50 -14.60 -1.66 -15.62
C ARG A 50 -16.07 -1.85 -15.24
N SER A 51 -16.62 -3.06 -15.39
CA SER A 51 -18.03 -3.34 -15.11
C SER A 51 -18.39 -3.06 -13.65
N THR A 52 -17.56 -3.53 -12.72
CA THR A 52 -17.75 -3.33 -11.27
C THR A 52 -17.65 -1.86 -10.88
N TYR A 53 -16.67 -1.15 -11.43
CA TYR A 53 -16.49 0.29 -11.15
C TYR A 53 -17.71 1.10 -11.64
N LEU A 54 -18.13 0.89 -12.89
CA LEU A 54 -19.24 1.66 -13.49
C LEU A 54 -20.58 1.37 -12.81
N ALA A 55 -20.83 0.12 -12.39
CA ALA A 55 -22.03 -0.22 -11.62
C ALA A 55 -22.06 0.52 -10.27
N ALA A 56 -20.94 0.57 -9.56
CA ALA A 56 -20.85 1.32 -8.31
C ALA A 56 -21.09 2.83 -8.49
N VAL A 57 -20.57 3.42 -9.58
CA VAL A 57 -20.85 4.82 -9.92
C VAL A 57 -22.35 5.04 -10.18
N ALA A 58 -22.98 4.18 -10.99
CA ALA A 58 -24.39 4.29 -11.34
C ALA A 58 -25.32 4.17 -10.11
N GLU A 59 -24.90 3.39 -9.11
CA GLU A 59 -25.62 3.22 -7.84
C GLU A 59 -25.27 4.29 -6.79
N GLY A 60 -24.44 5.29 -7.11
CA GLY A 60 -24.02 6.33 -6.16
C GLY A 60 -23.11 5.84 -5.02
N ARG A 61 -22.43 4.69 -5.20
CA ARG A 61 -21.51 4.10 -4.23
C ARG A 61 -20.05 4.48 -4.53
N CYS A 62 -19.15 4.20 -3.57
CA CYS A 62 -17.72 4.41 -3.75
C CYS A 62 -17.12 3.41 -4.75
N ALA A 63 -16.87 3.84 -5.99
CA ALA A 63 -16.31 3.01 -7.04
C ALA A 63 -14.84 2.60 -6.80
N THR A 64 -14.07 3.44 -6.12
CA THR A 64 -12.63 3.25 -5.86
C THR A 64 -12.31 1.92 -5.16
N TYR A 65 -13.18 1.46 -4.25
CA TYR A 65 -12.99 0.21 -3.49
C TYR A 65 -14.09 -0.82 -3.76
N SER A 66 -14.67 -0.78 -4.96
CA SER A 66 -15.82 -1.63 -5.29
C SER A 66 -15.43 -3.04 -5.76
N GLY A 67 -16.25 -4.01 -5.33
CA GLY A 67 -16.05 -5.44 -5.62
C GLY A 67 -15.04 -6.10 -4.67
N ARG A 68 -14.36 -7.14 -5.15
CA ARG A 68 -13.30 -7.79 -4.39
C ARG A 68 -12.01 -6.98 -4.46
N VAL A 69 -11.63 -6.36 -3.34
CA VAL A 69 -10.40 -5.58 -3.21
C VAL A 69 -9.23 -6.52 -2.91
N GLY A 70 -8.14 -6.37 -3.65
CA GLY A 70 -6.87 -7.02 -3.40
C GLY A 70 -5.73 -6.02 -3.27
N PHE A 71 -4.59 -6.51 -2.81
CA PHE A 71 -3.36 -5.74 -2.68
C PHE A 71 -2.25 -6.41 -3.48
N PHE A 72 -1.50 -5.61 -4.22
CA PHE A 72 -0.37 -6.06 -5.02
C PHE A 72 0.92 -5.45 -4.49
N PRO A 73 1.92 -6.27 -4.11
CA PRO A 73 3.16 -5.75 -3.57
C PRO A 73 3.96 -5.01 -4.64
N VAL A 74 4.43 -3.80 -4.31
CA VAL A 74 5.39 -3.05 -5.13
C VAL A 74 6.72 -2.93 -4.40
N ASN A 75 7.80 -2.71 -5.15
CA ASN A 75 9.10 -2.45 -4.54
C ASN A 75 9.13 -1.04 -3.90
N ARG A 76 10.12 -0.78 -3.04
CA ARG A 76 10.21 0.48 -2.29
C ARG A 76 10.28 1.74 -3.17
N LEU A 77 10.88 1.64 -4.36
CA LEU A 77 11.02 2.76 -5.28
C LEU A 77 9.67 3.07 -5.95
N ALA A 78 9.00 2.04 -6.46
CA ALA A 78 7.66 2.16 -7.02
C ALA A 78 6.64 2.60 -5.95
N GLY A 79 6.80 2.14 -4.71
CA GLY A 79 5.96 2.50 -3.56
C GLY A 79 6.22 3.89 -2.97
N HIS A 80 7.19 4.64 -3.49
CA HIS A 80 7.48 6.00 -3.02
C HIS A 80 6.37 6.96 -3.41
N VAL A 81 5.78 7.66 -2.43
CA VAL A 81 4.63 8.54 -2.63
C VAL A 81 5.01 9.96 -2.23
N ILE A 82 4.91 10.89 -3.17
CA ILE A 82 5.19 12.30 -2.91
C ILE A 82 3.93 12.99 -2.40
N LYS A 83 3.90 13.37 -1.11
CA LYS A 83 2.83 14.16 -0.48
C LYS A 83 3.35 15.43 0.19
N THR A 84 4.64 15.45 0.50
CA THR A 84 5.33 16.55 1.19
C THR A 84 6.61 16.91 0.43
N GLU A 85 7.19 18.05 0.79
CA GLU A 85 8.50 18.50 0.30
C GLU A 85 9.61 17.48 0.64
N ASP A 86 9.57 16.86 1.82
CA ASP A 86 10.58 15.86 2.20
C ASP A 86 10.46 14.59 1.35
N ASP A 87 9.24 14.19 0.95
CA ASP A 87 9.05 13.09 0.00
C ASP A 87 9.65 13.42 -1.37
N LEU A 88 9.49 14.67 -1.83
CA LEU A 88 10.07 15.13 -3.09
C LEU A 88 11.60 15.10 -3.03
N ARG A 89 12.20 15.64 -1.97
CA ARG A 89 13.66 15.62 -1.77
C ARG A 89 14.22 14.20 -1.74
N MET A 90 13.51 13.26 -1.11
CA MET A 90 13.88 11.84 -1.15
C MET A 90 13.84 11.30 -2.58
N ALA A 91 12.79 11.62 -3.35
CA ALA A 91 12.69 11.20 -4.75
C ALA A 91 13.82 11.80 -5.60
N GLU A 92 14.10 13.09 -5.47
CA GLU A 92 15.16 13.78 -6.21
C GLU A 92 16.55 13.26 -5.85
N ALA A 93 16.81 12.97 -4.58
CA ALA A 93 18.08 12.39 -4.15
C ALA A 93 18.29 10.97 -4.68
N LEU A 94 17.21 10.18 -4.79
CA LEU A 94 17.26 8.82 -5.32
C LEU A 94 17.23 8.77 -6.84
N LEU A 95 16.62 9.75 -7.53
CA LEU A 95 16.41 9.75 -8.98
C LEU A 95 17.69 9.44 -9.79
N PRO A 96 18.87 10.01 -9.47
CA PRO A 96 20.12 9.68 -10.17
C PRO A 96 20.62 8.24 -9.97
N LEU A 97 20.09 7.54 -8.96
CA LEU A 97 20.46 6.17 -8.61
C LEU A 97 19.49 5.12 -9.19
N VAL A 98 18.33 5.55 -9.74
CA VAL A 98 17.27 4.66 -10.24
C VAL A 98 17.32 4.40 -11.76
N GLY A 99 18.42 4.77 -12.41
CA GLY A 99 18.85 4.34 -13.75
C GLY A 99 20.23 4.94 -14.03
N ASN A 100 21.27 4.24 -14.50
CA ASN A 100 21.39 3.08 -15.41
C ASN A 100 20.66 1.77 -15.07
#